data_AF-A0A9W8WES0-F1
#
_entry.id   AF-A0A9W8WES0-F1
#
_cell.length_a   1.000
_cell.length_b   1.000
_cell.length_c   1.000
_cell.angle_alpha   90.00
_cell.angle_beta   90.00
_cell.angle_gamma   90.00
#
_symmetry.space_group_name_H-M   'P 1'
#
loop_
_entity.id
_entity.type
_entity.pdbx_description
1 polymer ?
#
loop_
_entity_poly.entity_id
_entity_poly.type
_entity_poly.pdbx_seq_one_letter_code
_entity_poly.pdbx_strand_id
1 'polypeptide(L)'
;MYQSKPSEEKWNGGSRNSKTLFDLEEHRDSVRSAQVALMLTFYAVTIDDATNSYWLSTAIHYARMGGADQYQTKGPGTERKATLKRLWWCCILRDRIMALGHRRPLQIRPTDFDFSQPGLLEDDIEDEIHGSRVYDPETKTVLLRLVASLCELVVAMNGILELCYPLRPGPESNRNGCSSQELRDSFSRLDEWHQSAVAKLQISARLPDMYVLRKPV
;
A
#
# COMPACT_ATOMS: atom_id res chain seq x y z
N MET A 1 38.53 -1.07 29.54
CA MET A 1 38.42 -0.16 28.38
C MET A 1 37.75 -0.94 27.25
N TYR A 2 36.42 -0.93 27.20
CA TYR A 2 35.65 -1.54 26.09
C TYR A 2 34.94 -0.40 25.36
N GLN A 3 35.45 -0.04 24.20
CA GLN A 3 34.81 0.87 23.27
C GLN A 3 33.65 0.14 22.55
N SER A 4 32.47 0.74 22.70
CA SER A 4 31.49 1.03 21.64
C SER A 4 30.95 -0.13 20.77
N LYS A 5 29.64 -0.40 20.90
CA LYS A 5 28.76 -0.76 19.76
C LYS A 5 27.96 0.48 19.35
N PRO A 6 28.39 1.27 18.35
CA PRO A 6 27.70 2.50 17.94
C PRO A 6 26.66 2.26 16.83
N SER A 7 26.16 1.04 16.65
CA SER A 7 25.23 0.70 15.58
C SER A 7 23.77 0.79 15.99
N GLU A 8 23.35 0.32 17.17
CA GLU A 8 21.92 0.28 17.54
C GLU A 8 21.34 1.63 17.96
N GLU A 9 22.12 2.52 18.58
CA GLU A 9 21.64 3.84 19.00
C GLU A 9 21.36 4.78 17.81
N LYS A 10 22.08 4.61 16.69
CA LYS A 10 21.88 5.45 15.49
C LYS A 10 20.56 5.16 14.77
N TRP A 11 20.07 3.91 14.80
CA TRP A 11 18.80 3.54 14.15
C TRP A 11 17.58 4.04 14.95
N ASN A 12 17.65 4.00 16.28
CA ASN A 12 16.58 4.51 17.15
C ASN A 12 16.44 6.04 17.11
N GLY A 13 17.52 6.76 16.77
CA GLY A 13 17.52 8.21 16.59
C GLY A 13 16.71 8.66 15.37
N GLY A 14 16.74 7.89 14.27
CA GLY A 14 16.01 8.22 13.04
C GLY A 14 14.49 8.22 13.24
N SER A 15 13.94 7.16 13.85
CA SER A 15 12.50 7.08 14.13
C SER A 15 12.03 8.14 15.13
N ARG A 16 12.87 8.50 16.11
CA ARG A 16 12.55 9.58 17.07
C ARG A 16 12.46 10.94 16.39
N ASN A 17 13.39 11.25 15.50
CA ASN A 17 13.40 12.52 14.77
C ASN A 17 12.25 12.60 13.75
N SER A 18 11.93 11.51 13.06
CA SER A 18 10.79 11.49 12.15
C SER A 18 9.45 11.64 12.87
N LYS A 19 9.32 11.06 14.07
CA LYS A 19 8.14 11.25 14.92
C LYS A 19 8.00 12.68 15.42
N THR A 20 9.08 13.31 15.89
CA THR A 20 9.01 14.70 16.35
C THR A 20 8.68 15.66 15.19
N LEU A 21 9.23 15.43 14.00
CA LEU A 21 8.86 16.19 12.80
C LEU A 21 7.40 16.00 12.43
N PHE A 22 6.89 14.77 12.52
CA PHE A 22 5.47 14.50 12.32
C PHE A 22 4.60 15.30 13.30
N ASP A 23 4.91 15.28 14.59
CA ASP A 23 4.17 16.03 15.62
C ASP A 23 4.17 17.56 15.35
N LEU A 24 5.23 18.08 14.72
CA LEU A 24 5.36 19.48 14.29
C LEU A 24 4.58 19.82 13.02
N GLU A 25 4.45 18.88 12.08
CA GLU A 25 3.79 19.08 10.78
C GLU A 25 2.32 18.64 10.75
N GLU A 26 1.87 17.89 11.76
CA GLU A 26 0.53 17.30 11.92
C GLU A 26 -0.62 18.28 11.58
N HIS A 27 -0.41 19.58 11.85
CA HIS A 27 -1.44 20.61 11.73
C HIS A 27 -1.41 21.41 10.41
N ARG A 28 -0.45 21.17 9.50
CA ARG A 28 -0.23 22.04 8.33
C ARG A 28 -0.77 21.50 7.01
N ASP A 29 -0.68 20.20 6.76
CA ASP A 29 -1.20 19.57 5.54
C ASP A 29 -1.47 18.09 5.75
N SER A 30 -2.74 17.71 5.78
CA SER A 30 -3.18 16.33 6.01
C SER A 30 -2.60 15.34 4.98
N VAL A 31 -2.36 15.75 3.72
CA VAL A 31 -1.77 14.84 2.73
C VAL A 31 -0.32 14.53 3.06
N ARG A 32 0.46 15.54 3.47
CA ARG A 32 1.86 15.35 3.89
C ARG A 32 1.94 14.51 5.17
N SER A 33 1.10 14.82 6.16
CA SER A 33 1.01 14.04 7.39
C SER A 33 0.65 12.58 7.09
N ALA A 34 -0.30 12.33 6.18
CA ALA A 34 -0.63 10.96 5.76
C ALA A 34 0.56 10.24 5.10
N GLN A 35 1.29 10.91 4.21
CA GLN A 35 2.49 10.36 3.56
C GLN A 35 3.57 9.99 4.58
N VAL A 36 3.87 10.89 5.51
CA VAL A 36 4.86 10.66 6.58
C VAL A 36 4.43 9.49 7.47
N ALA A 37 3.17 9.49 7.94
CA ALA A 37 2.64 8.40 8.75
C ALA A 37 2.68 7.05 8.01
N LEU A 38 2.37 7.05 6.70
CA LEU A 38 2.44 5.85 5.87
C LEU A 38 3.88 5.36 5.72
N MET A 39 4.85 6.24 5.50
CA MET A 39 6.28 5.87 5.46
C MET A 39 6.73 5.28 6.80
N LEU A 40 6.29 5.84 7.93
CA LEU A 40 6.61 5.33 9.26
C LEU A 40 6.12 3.89 9.49
N THR A 41 5.07 3.43 8.79
CA THR A 41 4.68 2.01 8.80
C THR A 41 5.80 1.12 8.24
N PHE A 42 6.57 1.55 7.24
CA PHE A 42 7.68 0.75 6.69
C PHE A 42 8.90 0.74 7.60
N TYR A 43 9.11 1.79 8.39
CA TYR A 43 10.20 1.85 9.36
C TYR A 43 9.90 1.09 10.66
N ALA A 44 8.65 1.07 11.10
CA ALA A 44 8.25 0.44 12.36
C ALA A 44 8.13 -1.09 12.29
N VAL A 45 8.42 -1.72 11.14
CA VAL A 45 8.48 -3.20 10.96
C VAL A 45 9.40 -3.86 11.99
N THR A 46 10.39 -3.14 12.52
CA THR A 46 11.38 -3.66 13.47
C THR A 46 11.08 -3.36 14.94
N ILE A 47 10.04 -2.58 15.26
CA ILE A 47 9.87 -2.00 16.61
C ILE A 47 8.74 -2.67 17.40
N ASP A 48 7.53 -2.79 16.83
CA ASP A 48 6.35 -3.43 17.46
C ASP A 48 5.10 -3.38 16.53
N ASP A 49 4.26 -4.42 16.57
CA ASP A 49 3.05 -4.57 15.75
C ASP A 49 1.95 -3.55 16.10
N ALA A 50 1.85 -3.13 17.37
CA ALA A 50 0.88 -2.12 17.78
C ALA A 50 1.30 -0.73 17.28
N THR A 51 2.59 -0.41 17.32
CA THR A 51 3.15 0.83 16.74
C THR A 51 2.89 0.92 15.24
N ASN A 52 3.09 -0.19 14.53
CA ASN A 52 2.78 -0.33 13.10
C ASN A 52 1.29 -0.11 12.79
N SER A 53 0.41 -0.67 13.62
CA SER A 53 -1.05 -0.48 13.51
C SER A 53 -1.45 0.97 13.74
N TYR A 54 -0.85 1.62 14.74
CA TYR A 54 -1.07 3.02 15.07
C TYR A 54 -0.71 3.92 13.88
N TRP A 55 0.48 3.77 13.30
CA TRP A 55 0.90 4.60 12.17
C TRP A 55 0.01 4.41 10.93
N LEU A 56 -0.45 3.18 10.69
CA LEU A 56 -1.40 2.93 9.62
C LEU A 56 -2.75 3.63 9.89
N SER A 57 -3.27 3.53 11.11
CA SER A 57 -4.52 4.21 11.49
C SER A 57 -4.40 5.72 11.33
N THR A 58 -3.27 6.29 11.76
CA THR A 58 -2.95 7.71 11.61
C THR A 58 -2.86 8.10 10.13
N ALA A 59 -2.20 7.31 9.29
CA ALA A 59 -2.12 7.56 7.85
C ALA A 59 -3.50 7.55 7.18
N ILE A 60 -4.35 6.57 7.51
CA ILE A 60 -5.73 6.47 6.99
C ILE A 60 -6.56 7.68 7.43
N HIS A 61 -6.45 8.07 8.70
CA HIS A 61 -7.16 9.23 9.24
C HIS A 61 -6.80 10.51 8.47
N TYR A 62 -5.50 10.79 8.33
CA TYR A 62 -5.03 11.98 7.60
C TYR A 62 -5.33 11.92 6.10
N ALA A 63 -5.29 10.73 5.49
CA ALA A 63 -5.68 10.55 4.09
C ALA A 63 -7.17 10.90 3.88
N ARG A 64 -8.06 10.44 4.76
CA ARG A 64 -9.49 10.81 4.75
C ARG A 64 -9.69 12.30 4.99
N MET A 65 -8.99 12.90 5.95
CA MET A 65 -9.01 14.36 6.18
C MET A 65 -8.57 15.15 4.93
N GLY A 66 -7.60 14.63 4.18
CA GLY A 66 -7.15 15.19 2.90
C GLY A 66 -8.11 14.94 1.71
N GLY A 67 -9.18 14.18 1.90
CA GLY A 67 -10.15 13.79 0.88
C GLY A 67 -9.63 12.72 -0.10
N ALA A 68 -8.67 11.90 0.33
CA ALA A 68 -8.07 10.87 -0.50
C ALA A 68 -9.01 9.70 -0.78
N ASP A 69 -9.87 9.31 0.15
CA ASP A 69 -10.94 8.30 -0.03
C ASP A 69 -12.01 8.72 -1.05
N GLN A 70 -12.07 10.01 -1.35
CA GLN A 70 -13.01 10.62 -2.28
C GLN A 70 -12.31 11.28 -3.48
N TYR A 71 -11.11 10.80 -3.85
CA TYR A 71 -10.31 11.37 -4.95
C TYR A 71 -11.12 11.50 -6.26
N GLN A 72 -12.10 10.63 -6.49
CA GLN A 72 -12.98 10.64 -7.67
C GLN A 72 -13.83 11.91 -7.79
N THR A 73 -14.10 12.60 -6.67
CA THR A 73 -14.86 13.87 -6.66
C THR A 73 -14.06 15.03 -7.24
N LYS A 74 -12.74 14.87 -7.39
CA LYS A 74 -11.87 15.88 -8.01
C LYS A 74 -11.98 15.81 -9.53
N GLY A 75 -11.79 16.96 -10.18
CA GLY A 75 -11.84 17.05 -11.64
C GLY A 75 -10.92 16.03 -12.33
N PRO A 76 -11.33 15.49 -13.49
CA PRO A 76 -10.53 14.53 -14.24
C PRO A 76 -9.18 15.15 -14.64
N GLY A 77 -8.12 14.34 -14.64
CA GLY A 77 -6.78 14.75 -15.09
C GLY A 77 -6.06 15.78 -14.22
N THR A 78 -6.53 16.06 -12.99
CA THR A 78 -5.82 16.97 -12.08
C THR A 78 -4.67 16.26 -11.38
N GLU A 79 -3.50 16.90 -11.29
CA GLU A 79 -2.34 16.43 -10.51
C GLU A 79 -2.74 16.10 -9.06
N ARG A 80 -3.67 16.90 -8.51
CA ARG A 80 -4.21 16.68 -7.17
C ARG A 80 -5.00 15.37 -7.06
N LYS A 81 -5.79 15.02 -8.08
CA LYS A 81 -6.53 13.74 -8.13
C LYS A 81 -5.56 12.56 -8.15
N ALA A 82 -4.54 12.61 -9.02
CA ALA A 82 -3.52 11.57 -9.11
C ALA A 82 -2.80 11.38 -7.76
N THR A 83 -2.37 12.48 -7.14
CA THR A 83 -1.72 12.46 -5.80
C THR A 83 -2.61 11.81 -4.73
N LEU A 84 -3.90 12.19 -4.67
CA LEU A 84 -4.84 11.64 -3.70
C LEU A 84 -5.10 10.15 -3.96
N LYS A 85 -5.23 9.75 -5.23
CA LYS A 85 -5.39 8.34 -5.61
C LYS A 85 -4.17 7.51 -5.24
N ARG A 86 -2.95 7.97 -5.55
CA ARG A 86 -1.68 7.35 -5.11
C ARG A 86 -1.68 7.13 -3.59
N LEU A 87 -1.95 8.19 -2.83
CA LEU A 87 -1.94 8.12 -1.37
C LEU A 87 -2.95 7.10 -0.83
N TRP A 88 -4.19 7.13 -1.32
CA TRP A 88 -5.25 6.24 -0.85
C TRP A 88 -4.95 4.77 -1.16
N TRP A 89 -4.55 4.47 -2.40
CA TRP A 89 -4.21 3.10 -2.80
C TRP A 89 -2.96 2.58 -2.08
N CYS A 90 -1.98 3.43 -1.78
CA CYS A 90 -0.85 3.02 -0.93
C CYS A 90 -1.30 2.69 0.50
N CYS A 91 -2.29 3.39 1.06
CA CYS A 91 -2.89 3.02 2.36
C CYS A 91 -3.61 1.67 2.29
N ILE A 92 -4.40 1.42 1.23
CA ILE A 92 -5.10 0.14 0.98
C ILE A 92 -4.09 -1.01 0.88
N LEU A 93 -3.09 -0.88 0.00
CA LEU A 93 -2.03 -1.88 -0.19
C LEU A 93 -1.37 -2.22 1.14
N ARG A 94 -0.98 -1.19 1.90
CA ARG A 94 -0.34 -1.36 3.19
C ARG A 94 -1.25 -2.06 4.20
N ASP A 95 -2.52 -1.67 4.30
CA ASP A 95 -3.50 -2.30 5.18
C ASP A 95 -3.66 -3.80 4.88
N ARG A 96 -3.74 -4.19 3.60
CA ARG A 96 -3.94 -5.60 3.21
C ARG A 96 -2.69 -6.45 3.43
N ILE A 97 -1.52 -5.93 3.06
CA ILE A 97 -0.24 -6.60 3.31
C ILE A 97 -0.05 -6.82 4.81
N MET A 98 -0.39 -5.83 5.63
CA MET A 98 -0.27 -5.97 7.07
C MET A 98 -1.33 -6.89 7.68
N ALA A 99 -2.56 -6.88 7.19
CA ALA A 99 -3.59 -7.82 7.62
C ALA A 99 -3.18 -9.27 7.35
N LEU A 100 -2.60 -9.53 6.18
CA LEU A 100 -2.06 -10.85 5.82
C LEU A 100 -0.86 -11.23 6.69
N GLY A 101 0.13 -10.35 6.81
CA GLY A 101 1.40 -10.63 7.49
C GLY A 101 1.27 -10.70 9.01
N HIS A 102 0.46 -9.83 9.62
CA HIS A 102 0.29 -9.70 11.06
C HIS A 102 -1.02 -10.30 11.58
N ARG A 103 -1.79 -10.99 10.72
CA ARG A 103 -3.00 -11.74 11.09
C ARG A 103 -4.04 -10.91 11.84
N ARG A 104 -4.38 -9.75 11.31
CA ARG A 104 -5.22 -8.74 11.97
C ARG A 104 -6.35 -8.25 11.07
N PRO A 105 -7.44 -7.72 11.64
CA PRO A 105 -8.55 -7.16 10.86
C PRO A 105 -8.13 -5.98 9.98
N LEU A 106 -8.85 -5.80 8.88
CA LEU A 106 -8.70 -4.64 7.99
C LEU A 106 -9.09 -3.34 8.70
N GLN A 107 -8.28 -2.30 8.53
CA GLN A 107 -8.64 -0.95 8.99
C GLN A 107 -9.49 -0.19 7.96
N ILE A 108 -9.30 -0.46 6.66
CA ILE A 108 -10.16 0.06 5.59
C ILE A 108 -11.06 -1.08 5.14
N ARG A 109 -12.35 -1.02 5.48
CA ARG A 109 -13.25 -2.12 5.14
C ARG A 109 -13.54 -2.14 3.64
N PRO A 110 -13.75 -3.32 3.04
CA PRO A 110 -14.28 -3.46 1.68
C PRO A 110 -15.58 -2.68 1.44
N THR A 111 -16.34 -2.39 2.49
CA THR A 111 -17.57 -1.60 2.45
C THR A 111 -17.37 -0.09 2.56
N ASP A 112 -16.18 0.38 2.98
CA ASP A 112 -15.89 1.80 3.17
C ASP A 112 -15.46 2.50 1.86
N PHE A 113 -15.17 1.72 0.80
CA PHE A 113 -14.63 2.23 -0.46
C PHE A 113 -15.11 1.37 -1.62
N ASP A 114 -15.33 2.00 -2.77
CA ASP A 114 -15.74 1.32 -4.00
C ASP A 114 -14.54 0.67 -4.70
N PHE A 115 -14.31 -0.61 -4.40
CA PHE A 115 -13.24 -1.42 -5.01
C PHE A 115 -13.56 -1.91 -6.43
N SER A 116 -14.70 -1.51 -7.03
CA SER A 116 -14.94 -1.74 -8.46
C SER A 116 -14.10 -0.80 -9.34
N GLN A 117 -13.60 0.28 -8.76
CA GLN A 117 -12.73 1.22 -9.45
C GLN A 117 -11.33 0.63 -9.69
N PRO A 118 -10.69 1.00 -10.81
CA PRO A 118 -9.33 0.56 -11.07
C PRO A 118 -8.38 1.10 -9.99
N GLY A 119 -7.40 0.25 -9.66
CA GLY A 119 -6.24 0.59 -8.84
C GLY A 119 -5.37 1.70 -9.44
N LEU A 120 -4.10 1.71 -9.06
CA LEU A 120 -3.13 2.61 -9.67
C LEU A 120 -2.86 2.22 -11.12
N LEU A 121 -2.99 3.19 -12.03
CA LEU A 121 -2.71 3.09 -13.45
C LEU A 121 -1.42 3.85 -13.80
N GLU A 122 -0.95 3.68 -15.03
CA GLU A 122 0.26 4.36 -15.52
C GLU A 122 0.11 5.89 -15.51
N ASP A 123 -1.03 6.40 -16.00
CA ASP A 123 -1.41 7.82 -15.96
C ASP A 123 -1.38 8.39 -14.55
N ASP A 124 -1.69 7.56 -13.54
CA ASP A 124 -1.68 8.03 -12.17
C ASP A 124 -0.27 8.33 -11.70
N ILE A 125 0.82 7.84 -12.33
CA ILE A 125 2.22 7.93 -11.88
C ILE A 125 3.15 8.55 -12.94
N GLU A 126 2.62 8.97 -14.10
CA GLU A 126 3.37 9.48 -15.25
C GLU A 126 4.40 10.59 -14.90
N ASP A 127 4.03 11.52 -14.00
CA ASP A 127 4.91 12.61 -13.56
C ASP A 127 6.19 12.11 -12.87
N GLU A 128 6.13 10.97 -12.16
CA GLU A 128 7.28 10.39 -11.46
C GLU A 128 8.21 9.61 -12.39
N ILE A 129 7.68 9.12 -13.52
CA ILE A 129 8.43 8.38 -14.53
C ILE A 129 9.56 9.26 -15.10
N HIS A 130 9.30 10.55 -15.26
CA HIS A 130 10.26 11.49 -15.84
C HIS A 130 11.05 12.29 -14.79
N GLY A 131 10.55 12.39 -13.55
CA GLY A 131 11.17 13.20 -12.49
C GLY A 131 12.29 12.52 -11.70
N SER A 132 12.20 11.20 -11.43
CA SER A 132 13.17 10.50 -10.58
C SER A 132 14.41 10.02 -11.35
N ARG A 133 15.61 10.34 -10.85
CA ARG A 133 16.90 9.88 -11.42
C ARG A 133 17.36 8.51 -10.89
N VAL A 134 16.55 7.86 -10.06
CA VAL A 134 16.96 6.63 -9.34
C VAL A 134 16.85 5.39 -10.22
N TYR A 135 15.80 5.30 -11.03
CA TYR A 135 15.54 4.19 -11.94
C TYR A 135 15.41 4.71 -13.37
N ASP A 136 15.85 3.94 -14.34
CA ASP A 136 15.55 4.20 -15.74
C ASP A 136 14.03 4.07 -16.02
N PRO A 137 13.51 4.72 -17.07
CA PRO A 137 12.09 4.68 -17.39
C PRO A 137 11.54 3.24 -17.59
N GLU A 138 12.34 2.34 -18.14
CA GLU A 138 11.93 0.95 -18.39
C GLU A 138 11.67 0.19 -17.08
N THR A 139 12.58 0.30 -16.12
CA THR A 139 12.45 -0.26 -14.78
C THR A 139 11.22 0.31 -14.08
N LYS A 140 10.96 1.62 -14.21
CA LYS A 140 9.77 2.25 -13.65
C LYS A 140 8.49 1.68 -14.26
N THR A 141 8.42 1.50 -15.58
CA THR A 141 7.26 0.88 -16.24
C THR A 141 7.01 -0.53 -15.70
N VAL A 142 8.06 -1.33 -15.47
CA VAL A 142 7.92 -2.66 -14.86
C VAL A 142 7.39 -2.56 -13.42
N LEU A 143 7.94 -1.65 -12.60
CA LEU A 143 7.47 -1.43 -11.24
C LEU A 143 5.99 -1.00 -11.20
N LEU A 144 5.56 -0.15 -12.13
CA LEU A 144 4.16 0.27 -12.24
C LEU A 144 3.23 -0.90 -12.56
N ARG A 145 3.63 -1.78 -13.48
CA ARG A 145 2.87 -3.00 -13.78
C ARG A 145 2.77 -3.92 -12.56
N LEU A 146 3.85 -4.04 -11.78
CA LEU A 146 3.84 -4.79 -10.53
C LEU A 146 2.89 -4.17 -9.50
N VAL A 147 2.92 -2.84 -9.31
CA VAL A 147 2.03 -2.12 -8.40
C VAL A 147 0.57 -2.25 -8.84
N ALA A 148 0.27 -2.16 -10.13
CA ALA A 148 -1.07 -2.37 -10.67
C ALA A 148 -1.55 -3.81 -10.38
N SER A 149 -0.70 -4.82 -10.62
CA SER A 149 -1.00 -6.22 -10.30
C SER A 149 -1.22 -6.44 -8.79
N LEU A 150 -0.44 -5.76 -7.94
CA LEU A 150 -0.65 -5.76 -6.49
C LEU A 150 -1.97 -5.11 -6.09
N CYS A 151 -2.41 -4.04 -6.77
CA CYS A 151 -3.72 -3.43 -6.52
C CYS A 151 -4.85 -4.43 -6.83
N GLU A 152 -4.76 -5.17 -7.94
CA GLU A 152 -5.74 -6.22 -8.27
C GLU A 152 -5.73 -7.35 -7.21
N LEU A 153 -4.54 -7.76 -6.74
CA LEU A 153 -4.40 -8.79 -5.71
C LEU A 153 -5.11 -8.41 -4.42
N VAL A 154 -4.84 -7.22 -3.91
CA VAL A 154 -5.39 -6.80 -2.61
C VAL A 154 -6.92 -6.67 -2.64
N VAL A 155 -7.51 -6.42 -3.82
CA VAL A 155 -8.96 -6.46 -4.03
C VAL A 155 -9.47 -7.89 -4.01
N ALA A 156 -8.84 -8.81 -4.73
CA ALA A 156 -9.20 -10.23 -4.73
C ALA A 156 -9.13 -10.85 -3.32
N MET A 157 -8.17 -10.39 -2.51
CA MET A 157 -7.96 -10.82 -1.13
C MET A 157 -9.01 -10.34 -0.12
N ASN A 158 -9.78 -9.29 -0.42
CA ASN A 158 -10.71 -8.68 0.54
C ASN A 158 -11.65 -9.72 1.18
N GLY A 159 -12.24 -10.61 0.37
CA GLY A 159 -13.15 -11.65 0.86
C GLY A 159 -12.46 -12.62 1.84
N ILE A 160 -11.26 -13.09 1.50
CA ILE A 160 -10.49 -14.00 2.36
C ILE A 160 -10.12 -13.30 3.68
N LEU A 161 -9.67 -12.04 3.62
CA LEU A 161 -9.24 -11.30 4.80
C LEU A 161 -10.40 -11.00 5.75
N GLU A 162 -11.60 -10.68 5.25
CA GLU A 162 -12.80 -10.52 6.08
C GLU A 162 -13.23 -11.82 6.75
N LEU A 163 -13.07 -12.96 6.06
CA LEU A 163 -13.40 -14.29 6.59
C LEU A 163 -12.38 -14.76 7.64
N CYS A 164 -11.09 -14.54 7.41
CA CYS A 164 -10.03 -14.95 8.33
C CYS A 164 -9.91 -14.05 9.56
N TYR A 165 -10.13 -12.74 9.39
CA TYR A 165 -9.94 -11.73 10.43
C TYR A 165 -11.16 -10.83 10.57
N PRO A 166 -12.34 -11.40 10.92
CA PRO A 166 -13.55 -10.61 11.09
C PRO A 166 -13.33 -9.59 12.21
N LEU A 167 -13.70 -8.34 11.95
CA LEU A 167 -13.74 -7.32 12.99
C LEU A 167 -14.70 -7.79 14.08
N ARG A 168 -14.29 -7.69 15.34
CA ARG A 168 -15.04 -8.25 16.48
C ARG A 168 -16.49 -7.79 16.39
N PRO A 169 -17.46 -8.71 16.25
CA PRO A 169 -18.82 -8.29 16.08
C PRO A 169 -19.31 -7.61 17.36
N GLY A 170 -20.00 -6.47 17.22
CA GLY A 170 -20.80 -5.93 18.32
C GLY A 170 -21.86 -6.95 18.76
N PRO A 171 -22.50 -6.75 19.92
CA PRO A 171 -23.44 -7.70 20.51
C PRO A 171 -24.62 -8.10 19.60
N GLU A 172 -24.84 -7.41 18.48
CA GLU A 172 -25.94 -7.63 17.54
C GLU A 172 -25.57 -8.41 16.28
N SER A 173 -24.30 -8.82 16.09
CA SER A 173 -23.94 -9.55 14.88
C SER A 173 -24.37 -11.01 14.99
N ASN A 174 -25.55 -11.27 14.48
CA ASN A 174 -26.04 -12.60 14.15
C ASN A 174 -25.04 -13.23 13.16
N ARG A 175 -24.05 -13.98 13.66
CA ARG A 175 -23.07 -14.70 12.85
C ARG A 175 -23.79 -15.85 12.15
N ASN A 176 -24.43 -15.53 11.03
CA ASN A 176 -24.58 -16.51 9.96
C ASN A 176 -23.17 -17.02 9.67
N GLY A 177 -22.98 -18.34 9.82
CA GLY A 177 -21.69 -18.96 9.59
C GLY A 177 -21.17 -18.63 8.19
N CYS A 178 -19.85 -18.43 8.09
CA CYS A 178 -19.12 -18.40 6.82
C CYS A 178 -19.65 -19.52 5.91
N SER A 179 -20.29 -19.15 4.81
CA SER A 179 -20.78 -20.15 3.88
C SER A 179 -19.57 -20.73 3.15
N SER A 180 -19.46 -22.05 3.07
CA SER A 180 -18.40 -22.67 2.26
C SER A 180 -18.40 -22.17 0.80
N GLN A 181 -19.50 -21.57 0.34
CA GLN A 181 -19.59 -20.88 -0.94
C GLN A 181 -18.75 -19.59 -0.99
N GLU A 182 -18.79 -18.75 0.04
CA GLU A 182 -18.06 -17.47 0.08
C GLU A 182 -16.54 -17.68 0.05
N LEU A 183 -16.07 -18.74 0.72
CA LEU A 183 -14.68 -19.17 0.66
C LEU A 183 -14.31 -19.63 -0.76
N ARG A 184 -15.15 -20.48 -1.39
CA ARG A 184 -14.92 -20.95 -2.77
C ARG A 184 -14.84 -19.77 -3.74
N ASP A 185 -15.78 -18.84 -3.67
CA ASP A 185 -15.82 -17.66 -4.54
C ASP A 185 -14.57 -16.81 -4.35
N SER A 186 -14.10 -16.65 -3.11
CA SER A 186 -12.87 -15.91 -2.81
C SER A 186 -11.61 -16.60 -3.35
N PHE A 187 -11.53 -17.93 -3.25
CA PHE A 187 -10.44 -18.71 -3.85
C PHE A 187 -10.46 -18.63 -5.39
N SER A 188 -11.64 -18.70 -6.01
CA SER A 188 -11.79 -18.55 -7.47
C SER A 188 -11.29 -17.20 -7.95
N ARG A 189 -11.65 -16.10 -7.27
CA ARG A 189 -11.14 -14.75 -7.62
C ARG A 189 -9.62 -14.65 -7.51
N LEU A 190 -9.03 -15.27 -6.47
CA LEU A 190 -7.58 -15.28 -6.31
C LEU A 190 -6.90 -16.10 -7.41
N ASP A 191 -7.48 -17.22 -7.82
CA ASP A 191 -6.97 -18.06 -8.91
C ASP A 191 -7.06 -17.34 -10.27
N GLU A 192 -8.20 -16.70 -10.55
CA GLU A 192 -8.38 -15.84 -11.73
C GLU A 192 -7.34 -14.72 -11.79
N TRP A 193 -7.14 -14.03 -10.66
CA TRP A 193 -6.09 -13.02 -10.54
C TRP A 193 -4.70 -13.61 -10.79
N HIS A 194 -4.38 -14.76 -10.19
CA HIS A 194 -3.08 -15.40 -10.30
C HIS A 194 -2.76 -15.77 -11.75
N GLN A 195 -3.71 -16.40 -12.46
CA GLN A 195 -3.56 -16.74 -13.87
C GLN A 195 -3.35 -15.48 -14.74
N SER A 196 -4.15 -14.43 -14.49
CA SER A 196 -4.03 -13.15 -15.19
C SER A 196 -2.68 -12.46 -14.94
N ALA A 197 -2.24 -12.41 -13.68
CA ALA A 197 -0.99 -11.80 -13.26
C ALA A 197 0.22 -12.53 -13.87
N VAL A 198 0.22 -13.86 -13.85
CA VAL A 198 1.29 -14.66 -14.47
C VAL A 198 1.37 -14.37 -15.97
N ALA A 199 0.24 -14.32 -16.69
CA ALA A 199 0.24 -13.98 -18.11
C ALA A 199 0.78 -12.56 -18.38
N LYS A 200 0.27 -11.55 -17.65
CA LYS A 200 0.70 -10.13 -17.78
C LYS A 200 2.20 -9.96 -17.51
N LEU A 201 2.71 -10.61 -16.47
CA LEU A 201 4.11 -10.47 -16.02
C LEU A 201 5.08 -11.34 -16.84
N GLN A 202 4.66 -12.52 -17.33
CA GLN A 202 5.47 -13.33 -18.24
C GLN A 202 5.65 -12.68 -19.63
N ILE A 203 4.65 -11.95 -20.12
CA ILE A 203 4.79 -11.14 -21.33
C ILE A 203 5.91 -10.09 -21.15
N SER A 204 6.05 -9.54 -19.94
CA SER A 204 7.10 -8.56 -19.62
C SER A 204 8.49 -9.20 -19.48
N ALA A 205 8.58 -10.45 -19.02
CA ALA A 205 9.85 -11.17 -18.89
C ALA A 205 10.42 -11.68 -20.23
N ARG A 206 9.66 -11.59 -21.33
CA ARG A 206 10.08 -11.97 -22.68
C ARG A 206 10.66 -10.81 -23.50
N LEU A 207 10.86 -9.63 -22.91
CA LEU A 207 11.65 -8.57 -23.53
C LEU A 207 13.12 -9.04 -23.58
N PRO A 208 13.77 -9.01 -24.75
CA PRO A 208 15.08 -9.64 -24.96
C PRO A 208 16.17 -8.95 -24.14
N ASP A 209 17.13 -9.75 -23.66
CA ASP A 209 18.36 -9.36 -22.97
C ASP A 209 18.96 -8.04 -23.51
N MET A 210 18.67 -6.92 -22.86
CA MET A 210 19.39 -5.66 -23.05
C MET A 210 20.56 -5.49 -22.08
N TYR A 211 21.08 -6.60 -21.53
CA TYR A 211 22.42 -6.65 -20.94
C TYR A 211 23.49 -6.81 -22.04
N VAL A 212 23.59 -5.82 -22.92
CA VAL A 212 24.86 -5.50 -23.60
C VAL A 212 25.27 -4.10 -23.13
N LEU A 213 25.56 -3.99 -21.84
CA LEU A 213 26.34 -2.87 -21.31
C LEU A 213 27.78 -3.04 -21.80
N ARG A 214 28.05 -2.30 -22.87
CA ARG A 214 29.35 -1.85 -23.39
C ARG A 214 30.39 -1.75 -22.27
N LYS A 215 31.45 -2.57 -22.35
CA LYS A 215 32.64 -2.41 -21.50
C LYS A 215 33.28 -1.04 -21.74
N PRO A 216 33.82 -0.37 -20.71
CA PRO A 216 34.57 0.85 -20.90
C PRO A 216 35.91 0.54 -21.59
N VAL A 217 36.26 1.38 -22.58
CA VAL A 217 37.63 1.55 -23.10
C VAL A 217 38.31 2.62 -22.25
#